data_AF-A0A3L6R5F5-F1
#
_entry.id   AF-A0A3L6R5F5-F1
#
_cell.length_a   1.000
_cell.length_b   1.000
_cell.length_c   1.000
_cell.angle_alpha   90.00
_cell.angle_beta   90.00
_cell.angle_gamma   90.00
#
_symmetry.space_group_name_H-M   'P 1'
#
loop_
_entity.id
_entity.type
_entity.pdbx_description
1 polymer ?
#
loop_
_entity_poly.entity_id
_entity_poly.type
_entity_poly.pdbx_seq_one_letter_code
_entity_poly.pdbx_strand_id
1 'polypeptide(L)'
;MSGTALFALALPVKCSQSSTEAFVKAIGAGVGFGLRRLEFHHEHWTNISIHVDGELSKKWRFWIFKLDEMHLASIAKGHPEDAVRSYKKTLSNANVVEEQLHSTLGSSEEAFTFWTVEQLTQSLE
;
A
#
# COMPACT_ATOMS: atom_id res chain seq x y z
N MET A 1 -14.57 -12.51 3.98
CA MET A 1 -13.67 -11.42 4.42
C MET A 1 -13.04 -10.82 3.17
N SER A 2 -13.51 -9.65 2.74
CA SER A 2 -12.94 -8.93 1.60
C SER A 2 -11.71 -8.16 2.10
N GLY A 3 -10.55 -8.83 2.12
CA GLY A 3 -9.29 -8.19 2.49
C GLY A 3 -8.99 -7.11 1.46
N THR A 4 -8.95 -5.84 1.85
CA THR A 4 -8.54 -4.76 0.95
C THR A 4 -7.07 -4.46 1.25
N ALA A 5 -6.18 -4.60 0.27
CA ALA A 5 -4.81 -4.11 0.41
C ALA A 5 -4.83 -2.59 0.17
N LEU A 6 -4.54 -1.80 1.20
CA LEU A 6 -4.43 -0.35 1.15
C LEU A 6 -3.03 0.05 1.63
N PHE A 7 -2.26 0.70 0.78
CA PHE A 7 -0.98 1.27 1.17
C PHE A 7 -0.92 2.74 0.76
N ALA A 8 -0.59 3.60 1.73
CA ALA A 8 -0.39 5.03 1.55
C ALA A 8 1.09 5.35 1.73
N LEU A 9 1.66 6.15 0.83
CA LEU A 9 3.04 6.61 0.91
C LEU A 9 3.16 8.11 0.68
N ALA A 10 3.72 8.83 1.65
CA ALA A 10 4.10 10.23 1.53
C ALA A 10 5.61 10.33 1.27
N LEU A 11 6.01 10.81 0.09
CA LEU A 11 7.43 10.95 -0.28
C LEU A 11 7.68 12.25 -1.06
N PRO A 12 8.89 12.85 -0.94
CA PRO A 12 9.31 13.98 -1.75
C PRO A 12 9.77 13.51 -3.13
N VAL A 13 8.84 12.95 -3.91
CA VAL A 13 9.12 12.30 -5.20
C VAL A 13 8.10 12.67 -6.27
N LYS A 14 8.44 12.43 -7.53
CA LYS A 14 7.52 12.64 -8.66
C LYS A 14 6.30 11.72 -8.55
N CYS A 15 5.15 12.23 -9.00
CA CYS A 15 3.83 11.59 -9.02
C CYS A 15 3.84 10.11 -9.52
N SER A 16 4.59 9.82 -10.58
CA SER A 16 4.74 8.47 -11.14
C SER A 16 5.50 7.50 -10.24
N GLN A 17 6.54 7.97 -9.54
CA GLN A 17 7.32 7.15 -8.62
C GLN A 17 6.51 6.78 -7.38
N SER A 18 5.78 7.74 -6.81
CA SER A 18 4.94 7.50 -5.63
C SER A 18 3.85 6.44 -5.89
N SER A 19 3.22 6.48 -7.07
CA SER A 19 2.18 5.51 -7.47
C SER A 19 2.75 4.11 -7.72
N THR A 20 3.95 4.03 -8.30
CA THR A 20 4.66 2.78 -8.52
C THR A 20 5.00 2.10 -7.19
N GLU A 21 5.53 2.87 -6.23
CA GLU A 21 5.91 2.34 -4.93
C GLU A 21 4.68 1.89 -4.12
N ALA A 22 3.59 2.66 -4.15
CA ALA A 22 2.34 2.28 -3.50
C ALA A 22 1.79 0.95 -4.04
N PHE A 23 1.84 0.74 -5.35
CA PHE A 23 1.45 -0.54 -5.97
C PHE A 23 2.33 -1.70 -5.50
N VAL A 24 3.66 -1.55 -5.56
CA VAL A 24 4.61 -2.61 -5.18
C VAL A 24 4.45 -3.01 -3.71
N LYS A 25 4.19 -2.04 -2.83
CA LYS A 25 3.89 -2.30 -1.42
C LYS A 25 2.55 -3.02 -1.25
N ALA A 26 1.52 -2.60 -1.99
CA ALA A 26 0.21 -3.23 -1.94
C ALA A 26 0.20 -4.70 -2.37
N ILE A 27 1.02 -5.10 -3.34
CA ILE A 27 1.20 -6.51 -3.72
C ILE A 27 2.23 -7.26 -2.85
N GLY A 28 2.95 -6.54 -1.97
CA GLY A 28 3.98 -7.11 -1.11
C GLY A 28 5.17 -7.70 -1.86
N ALA A 29 5.50 -7.19 -3.05
CA ALA A 29 6.55 -7.78 -3.89
C ALA A 29 7.98 -7.35 -3.49
N GLY A 30 8.10 -6.29 -2.70
CA GLY A 30 9.39 -5.77 -2.24
C GLY A 30 10.25 -5.15 -3.34
N VAL A 31 11.53 -4.94 -3.04
CA VAL A 31 12.49 -4.20 -3.89
C VAL A 31 12.88 -4.90 -5.19
N GLY A 32 12.62 -6.21 -5.30
CA GLY A 32 12.93 -7.01 -6.49
C GLY A 32 11.84 -6.97 -7.57
N PHE A 33 10.79 -6.16 -7.39
CA PHE A 33 9.71 -6.10 -8.37
C PHE A 33 10.19 -5.45 -9.66
N GLY A 34 9.98 -6.13 -10.80
CA GLY A 34 10.38 -5.64 -12.11
C GLY A 34 9.55 -4.44 -12.55
N LEU A 35 9.97 -3.24 -12.17
CA LEU A 35 9.25 -1.99 -12.43
C LEU A 35 9.01 -1.71 -13.93
N ARG A 36 9.84 -2.27 -14.82
CA ARG A 36 9.69 -2.16 -16.28
C ARG A 36 8.39 -2.76 -16.82
N ARG A 37 7.67 -3.54 -16.01
CA ARG A 37 6.40 -4.17 -16.35
C ARG A 37 5.19 -3.28 -16.09
N LEU A 38 5.39 -2.13 -15.42
CA LEU A 38 4.33 -1.23 -15.02
C LEU A 38 4.34 0.03 -15.87
N GLU A 39 3.19 0.35 -16.45
CA GLU A 39 2.97 1.60 -17.18
C GLU A 39 1.81 2.34 -16.52
N PHE A 40 2.09 3.53 -15.98
CA PHE A 40 1.09 4.36 -15.36
C PHE A 40 0.59 5.40 -16.35
N HIS A 41 -0.70 5.36 -16.63
CA HIS A 41 -1.37 6.35 -17.45
C HIS A 41 -2.16 7.26 -16.52
N HIS A 42 -1.83 8.56 -16.53
CA HIS A 42 -2.49 9.55 -15.70
C HIS A 42 -3.23 10.56 -16.56
N GLU A 43 -4.55 10.60 -16.46
CA GLU A 43 -5.36 11.72 -16.93
C GLU A 43 -5.78 12.53 -15.70
N HIS A 44 -5.03 13.59 -15.40
CA HIS A 44 -5.19 14.41 -14.18
C HIS A 44 -4.87 13.67 -12.87
N TRP A 45 -5.16 14.30 -11.73
CA TRP A 45 -4.84 13.82 -10.38
C TRP A 45 -5.75 12.70 -9.86
N THR A 46 -6.87 12.44 -10.55
CA THR A 46 -7.95 11.58 -10.07
C THR A 46 -8.22 10.36 -10.94
N ASN A 47 -7.69 10.30 -12.17
CA ASN A 47 -7.89 9.19 -13.10
C ASN A 47 -6.55 8.55 -13.48
N ILE A 48 -6.04 7.75 -12.55
CA ILE A 48 -4.78 7.03 -12.72
C ILE A 48 -5.11 5.56 -12.98
N SER A 49 -4.64 5.08 -14.11
CA SER A 49 -4.75 3.68 -14.50
C SER A 49 -3.36 3.06 -14.62
N ILE A 50 -3.27 1.76 -14.33
CA ILE A 50 -2.04 1.00 -14.45
C ILE A 50 -2.22 -0.07 -15.52
N HIS A 51 -1.23 -0.19 -16.39
CA HIS A 51 -1.06 -1.36 -17.24
C HIS A 51 0.04 -2.22 -16.65
N VAL A 52 -0.26 -3.50 -16.49
CA VAL A 52 0.70 -4.51 -16.03
C VAL A 52 0.94 -5.43 -17.21
N ASP A 53 2.19 -5.53 -17.67
CA ASP A 53 2.56 -6.29 -18.86
C ASP A 53 1.75 -5.89 -20.12
N GLY A 54 1.43 -4.59 -20.26
CA GLY A 54 0.66 -4.05 -21.38
C GLY A 54 -0.86 -4.20 -21.26
N GLU A 55 -1.37 -4.89 -20.23
CA GLU A 55 -2.83 -5.03 -20.00
C GLU A 55 -3.35 -4.04 -18.96
N LEU A 56 -4.44 -3.34 -19.29
CA LEU A 56 -5.12 -2.41 -18.39
C LEU A 56 -5.68 -3.14 -17.16
N SER A 57 -5.17 -2.81 -15.98
CA SER A 57 -5.61 -3.45 -14.74
C SER A 57 -6.79 -2.70 -14.12
N LYS A 58 -8.02 -3.14 -14.46
CA LYS A 58 -9.27 -2.60 -13.89
C LYS A 58 -9.47 -2.92 -12.40
N LYS A 59 -8.66 -3.82 -11.84
CA LYS A 59 -8.73 -4.25 -10.44
C LYS A 59 -8.09 -3.24 -9.49
N TRP A 60 -7.27 -2.33 -10.03
CA TRP A 60 -6.49 -1.38 -9.25
C TRP A 60 -7.04 0.02 -9.37
N ARG A 61 -7.11 0.71 -8.24
CA ARG A 61 -7.46 2.13 -8.14
C ARG A 61 -6.35 2.87 -7.42
N PHE A 62 -6.08 4.07 -7.90
CA PHE A 62 -5.04 4.93 -7.38
C PHE A 62 -5.61 6.30 -7.03
N TRP A 63 -5.09 6.87 -5.95
CA TRP A 63 -5.35 8.26 -5.57
C TRP A 63 -4.02 8.92 -5.24
N ILE A 64 -3.88 10.18 -5.64
CA ILE A 64 -2.71 10.99 -5.31
C ILE A 64 -3.21 12.26 -4.63
N PHE A 65 -2.63 12.55 -3.48
CA PHE A 65 -2.90 13.73 -2.68
C PHE A 65 -1.62 14.54 -2.59
N LYS A 66 -1.72 15.84 -2.86
CA LYS A 66 -0.66 16.77 -2.51
C LYS A 66 -0.82 17.12 -1.04
N LEU A 67 0.16 16.75 -0.21
CA LEU A 67 0.14 17.09 1.22
C LEU A 67 0.66 18.52 1.42
N ASP A 68 1.75 18.88 0.72
CA ASP A 68 2.29 20.23 0.66
C ASP A 68 3.08 20.44 -0.65
N GLU A 69 3.88 21.51 -0.76
CA GLU A 69 4.68 21.80 -1.95
C GLU A 69 5.74 20.75 -2.30
N MET A 70 6.23 20.01 -1.31
CA MET A 70 7.29 19.03 -1.47
C MET A 70 6.82 17.59 -1.33
N HIS A 71 5.68 17.34 -0.69
CA HIS A 71 5.21 16.00 -0.33
C HIS A 71 3.96 15.58 -1.11
N LEU A 72 4.04 14.41 -1.74
CA LEU A 72 2.92 13.74 -2.37
C LEU A 72 2.62 12.44 -1.66
N ALA A 73 1.34 12.21 -1.34
CA ALA A 73 0.83 10.94 -0.86
C ALA A 73 0.16 10.16 -1.99
N SER A 74 0.59 8.92 -2.25
CA SER A 74 -0.09 8.00 -3.18
C SER A 74 -0.72 6.83 -2.44
N ILE A 75 -1.95 6.51 -2.81
CA ILE A 75 -2.71 5.36 -2.31
C ILE A 75 -2.99 4.42 -3.47
N ALA A 76 -2.61 3.15 -3.30
CA ALA A 76 -2.98 2.07 -4.22
C ALA A 76 -3.94 1.10 -3.53
N LYS A 77 -5.04 0.78 -4.19
CA LYS A 77 -6.03 -0.22 -3.74
C LYS A 77 -6.29 -1.23 -4.84
N GLY A 78 -6.02 -2.49 -4.52
CA GLY A 78 -6.20 -3.62 -5.44
C GLY A 78 -7.01 -4.76 -4.83
N HIS A 79 -7.25 -5.80 -5.63
CA HIS A 79 -7.85 -7.04 -5.15
C HIS A 79 -6.83 -7.82 -4.30
N PRO A 80 -7.23 -8.41 -3.15
CA PRO A 80 -6.30 -9.07 -2.23
C PRO A 80 -5.53 -10.24 -2.86
N GLU A 81 -6.10 -10.88 -3.88
CA GLU A 81 -5.48 -12.01 -4.61
C GLU A 81 -4.04 -11.71 -5.05
N ASP A 82 -3.77 -10.48 -5.46
CA ASP A 82 -2.46 -10.04 -5.93
C ASP A 82 -1.42 -9.98 -4.79
N ALA A 83 -1.87 -9.89 -3.53
CA ALA A 83 -1.04 -9.88 -2.33
C ALA A 83 -1.00 -11.22 -1.58
N VAL A 84 -1.96 -12.14 -1.84
CA VAL A 84 -2.09 -13.42 -1.10
C VAL A 84 -0.81 -14.23 -1.12
N ARG A 85 -0.15 -14.36 -2.27
CA ARG A 85 1.09 -15.15 -2.39
C ARG A 85 2.21 -14.57 -1.54
N SER A 86 2.39 -13.26 -1.59
CA SER A 86 3.41 -12.55 -0.81
C SER A 86 3.11 -12.68 0.68
N TYR A 87 1.85 -12.51 1.08
CA TYR A 87 1.40 -12.67 2.46
C TYR A 87 1.65 -14.08 2.99
N LYS A 88 1.26 -15.12 2.24
CA LYS A 88 1.52 -16.53 2.61
C LYS A 88 3.01 -16.82 2.78
N LYS A 89 3.85 -16.31 1.88
CA LYS A 89 5.31 -16.47 1.97
C LYS A 89 5.89 -15.78 3.19
N THR A 90 5.42 -14.57 3.52
CA THR A 90 5.87 -13.86 4.73
C THR A 90 5.41 -14.59 5.99
N LEU A 91 4.15 -15.05 6.04
CA LEU A 91 3.63 -15.84 7.15
C LEU A 91 4.40 -17.16 7.35
N SER A 92 4.70 -17.90 6.29
CA SER A 92 5.43 -19.17 6.41
C SER A 92 6.85 -19.00 6.94
N ASN A 93 7.44 -17.82 6.77
CA ASN A 93 8.77 -17.49 7.27
C ASN A 93 8.73 -16.85 8.67
N ALA A 94 7.57 -16.39 9.11
CA ALA A 94 7.39 -15.87 10.45
C ALA A 94 7.21 -17.07 11.38
N ASN A 95 8.06 -17.20 12.39
CA ASN A 95 7.89 -18.18 13.46
C ASN A 95 6.75 -17.68 14.37
N VAL A 96 5.53 -17.73 13.86
CA VAL A 96 4.35 -17.29 14.60
C VAL A 96 3.94 -18.41 15.52
N VAL A 97 4.04 -18.18 16.82
CA VAL A 97 3.39 -19.03 17.82
C VAL A 97 1.89 -18.95 17.57
N GLU A 98 1.33 -20.02 17.00
CA GLU A 98 -0.05 -20.12 16.49
C GLU A 98 -1.09 -19.67 17.54
N GLU A 99 -0.82 -19.89 18.83
CA GLU A 99 -1.66 -19.46 19.96
C GLU A 99 -1.84 -17.94 20.09
N GLN A 100 -0.84 -17.12 19.70
CA GLN A 100 -0.94 -15.65 19.76
C GLN A 100 -1.77 -15.07 18.60
N LEU A 101 -1.85 -15.77 17.48
CA LEU A 101 -2.55 -15.28 16.29
C LEU A 101 -4.08 -15.42 16.47
N HIS A 102 -4.53 -16.50 17.11
CA HIS A 102 -5.94 -16.72 17.47
C HIS A 102 -6.45 -15.77 18.55
N SER A 103 -5.63 -15.40 19.55
CA SER A 103 -6.01 -14.41 20.56
C SER A 103 -6.15 -13.00 19.98
N THR A 104 -5.30 -12.64 19.00
CA THR A 104 -5.29 -11.30 18.39
C THR A 104 -6.43 -11.11 17.40
N LEU A 105 -6.79 -12.14 16.62
CA LEU A 105 -7.94 -12.10 15.69
C LEU A 105 -9.31 -12.13 16.39
N GLY A 106 -9.35 -12.61 17.64
CA GLY A 106 -10.55 -12.60 18.50
C GLY A 106 -10.73 -11.31 19.31
N SER A 107 -9.71 -10.45 19.35
CA SER A 107 -9.80 -9.13 19.98
C SER A 107 -10.58 -8.19 19.06
N SER A 108 -11.54 -7.46 19.64
CA SER A 108 -12.19 -6.32 18.99
C SER A 108 -11.14 -5.48 18.29
N GLU A 109 -11.33 -5.21 16.99
CA GLU A 109 -10.47 -4.34 16.19
C GLU A 109 -10.19 -3.07 16.99
N GLU A 110 -8.97 -2.91 17.51
CA GLU A 110 -8.54 -1.61 17.99
C GLU A 110 -8.58 -0.69 16.78
N ALA A 111 -9.52 0.26 16.81
CA ALA A 111 -9.70 1.22 15.74
C ALA A 111 -8.36 1.94 15.48
N PHE A 112 -7.98 2.03 14.21
CA PHE A 112 -6.80 2.79 13.81
C PHE A 112 -6.89 4.20 14.38
N THR A 113 -5.92 4.57 15.21
CA THR A 113 -5.83 5.93 15.74
C THR A 113 -5.01 6.77 14.77
N PHE A 114 -5.62 7.83 14.23
CA PHE A 114 -4.91 8.79 13.40
C PHE A 114 -4.11 9.75 14.27
N TRP A 115 -2.83 9.90 13.97
CA TRP A 115 -1.93 10.84 14.64
C TRP A 115 -1.43 11.86 13.63
N THR A 116 -1.41 13.13 14.03
CA THR A 116 -0.70 14.17 13.28
C THR A 116 0.78 14.16 13.63
N VAL A 117 1.60 14.80 12.80
CA VAL A 117 3.06 14.85 13.01
C VAL A 117 3.38 15.49 14.36
N GLU A 118 2.65 16.55 14.72
CA GLU A 118 2.84 17.29 15.96
C GLU A 118 2.57 16.42 17.20
N GLN A 119 1.55 15.55 17.12
CA GLN A 119 1.19 14.62 18.20
C GLN A 119 2.27 13.55 18.40
N LEU A 120 2.92 13.11 17.32
CA LEU A 120 4.02 12.15 17.36
C LEU A 120 5.30 12.73 17.97
N THR A 121 5.57 14.02 17.74
CA THR A 121 6.76 14.66 18.30
C THR A 121 6.61 14.92 19.80
N GLN A 122 5.39 15.16 20.28
CA GLN A 122 5.10 15.42 21.69
C GLN A 122 5.08 14.17 22.59
N SER A 123 4.98 12.97 22.01
CA SER A 123 4.99 11.71 22.76
C SER A 123 6.40 11.16 23.01
N LEU A 124 7.44 11.85 22.52
CA LEU A 124 8.85 11.48 22.63
C LEU A 124 9.63 12.33 23.67
N GLU A 125 8.95 13.23 24.39
CA GLU A 125 9.47 13.94 25.58
C GLU A 125 9.04 13.26 26.89
#